data_AF-A0A8D8RS10-F1
#
_entry.id   AF-A0A8D8RS10-F1
#
_cell.length_a   1.000
_cell.length_b   1.000
_cell.length_c   1.000
_cell.angle_alpha   90.00
_cell.angle_beta   90.00
_cell.angle_gamma   90.00
#
_symmetry.space_group_name_H-M   'P 1'
#
loop_
_entity.id
_entity.type
_entity.pdbx_description
1 polymer ?
#
loop_
_entity_poly.entity_id
_entity_poly.type
_entity_poly.pdbx_seq_one_letter_code
_entity_poly.pdbx_strand_id
1 'polypeptide(L)'
;MRSRTCFLIIICLVVATIFLIFFEDQRPIGTIQSLVTETNKQFYKIKNFKDNLELSEQKKLITDDKYLKILGFVDNPRLYPHSVWRNSSLPIRLMKFCNSSKCFVIDLNYDLFPSHVAKLSIHAYRPVIIQDALNFAGAVLYMECNVRVSFGNISALVNKSLKTGIVLSEQEDVGVSNQKHAVTSLTHPKMFEYFQTVVDNFEFTPMISVRSMLVYNTEAVHKNIMLPWVQCALIQECIYPIGKL
;
A
#
# COMPACT_ATOMS: atom_id res chain seq x y z
N MET A 1 -50.43 -52.48 42.94
CA MET A 1 -50.90 -51.26 42.22
C MET A 1 -49.79 -50.45 41.52
N ARG A 2 -48.48 -50.82 41.62
CA ARG A 2 -47.36 -50.00 41.12
C ARG A 2 -46.88 -50.34 39.68
N SER A 3 -47.13 -51.54 39.18
CA SER A 3 -46.74 -51.96 37.82
C SER A 3 -47.63 -51.36 36.70
N ARG A 4 -48.95 -51.27 36.94
CA ARG A 4 -49.90 -50.75 35.93
C ARG A 4 -49.69 -49.25 35.62
N THR A 5 -49.28 -48.47 36.61
CA THR A 5 -49.00 -47.04 36.44
C THR A 5 -47.70 -46.79 35.67
N CYS A 6 -46.68 -47.63 35.85
CA CYS A 6 -45.43 -47.53 35.09
C CYS A 6 -45.63 -47.84 33.60
N PHE A 7 -46.46 -48.84 33.27
CA PHE A 7 -46.78 -49.16 31.88
C PHE A 7 -47.51 -48.02 31.17
N LEU A 8 -48.43 -47.33 31.84
CA LEU A 8 -49.16 -46.18 31.28
C LEU A 8 -48.24 -44.99 30.97
N ILE A 9 -47.23 -44.74 31.82
CA ILE A 9 -46.26 -43.65 31.60
C ILE A 9 -45.38 -43.94 30.38
N ILE A 10 -44.92 -45.18 30.22
CA ILE A 10 -44.09 -45.58 29.08
C ILE A 10 -44.88 -45.46 27.77
N ILE A 11 -46.15 -45.87 27.76
CA ILE A 11 -47.02 -45.73 26.59
C ILE A 11 -47.23 -44.25 26.24
N CYS A 12 -47.45 -43.38 27.23
CA CYS A 12 -47.56 -41.93 26.98
C CYS A 12 -46.29 -41.32 26.39
N LEU A 13 -45.11 -41.73 26.84
CA LEU A 13 -43.84 -41.23 26.30
C LEU A 13 -43.61 -41.67 24.85
N VAL A 14 -43.96 -42.91 24.51
CA VAL A 14 -43.85 -43.44 23.14
C VAL A 14 -44.87 -42.77 22.21
N VAL A 15 -46.09 -42.52 22.68
CA VAL A 15 -47.12 -41.81 21.88
C VAL A 15 -46.71 -40.35 21.66
N ALA A 16 -46.11 -39.69 22.66
CA ALA A 16 -45.62 -38.31 22.53
C ALA A 16 -44.45 -38.19 21.54
N THR A 17 -43.52 -39.14 21.53
CA THR A 17 -42.40 -39.13 20.56
C THR A 17 -42.88 -39.43 19.14
N ILE A 18 -43.82 -40.35 18.97
CA ILE A 18 -44.45 -40.61 17.67
C ILE A 18 -45.22 -39.37 17.20
N PHE A 19 -45.96 -38.69 18.09
CA PHE A 19 -46.64 -37.43 17.75
C PHE A 19 -45.68 -36.33 17.32
N LEU A 20 -44.51 -36.19 17.98
CA LEU A 20 -43.50 -35.21 17.59
C LEU A 20 -42.88 -35.53 16.22
N ILE A 21 -42.62 -36.81 15.92
CA ILE A 21 -42.09 -37.22 14.61
C ILE A 21 -43.13 -36.99 13.49
N PHE A 22 -44.41 -37.23 13.77
CA PHE A 22 -45.48 -36.95 12.79
C PHE A 22 -45.81 -35.45 12.62
N PHE A 23 -45.55 -34.62 13.64
CA PHE A 23 -45.77 -33.16 13.55
C PHE A 23 -44.59 -32.36 13.00
N GLU A 24 -43.40 -32.96 12.86
CA GLU A 24 -42.24 -32.28 12.27
C GLU A 24 -42.24 -32.27 10.72
N ASP A 25 -43.18 -32.99 10.08
CA ASP A 25 -43.24 -33.18 8.62
C ASP A 25 -44.34 -32.35 7.91
N GLN A 26 -44.81 -31.27 8.52
CA GLN A 26 -45.83 -30.37 7.94
C GLN A 26 -45.40 -28.88 7.96
N ARG A 27 -44.14 -28.58 7.61
CA ARG A 27 -43.81 -27.24 7.09
C ARG A 27 -43.88 -27.29 5.56
N PRO A 28 -44.69 -26.44 4.92
CA PRO A 28 -44.81 -26.43 3.48
C PRO A 28 -43.45 -26.10 2.85
N ILE A 29 -43.00 -26.99 1.96
CA ILE A 29 -41.87 -26.78 1.05
C ILE A 29 -42.31 -25.74 0.02
N GLY A 30 -42.26 -24.48 0.43
CA GLY A 30 -42.34 -23.31 -0.43
C GLY A 30 -41.05 -22.52 -0.27
N THR A 31 -40.47 -22.12 -1.40
CA THR A 31 -39.64 -20.90 -1.49
C THR A 31 -38.12 -21.06 -1.38
N ILE A 32 -37.52 -22.16 -1.85
CA ILE A 32 -36.08 -22.14 -2.23
C ILE A 32 -35.87 -21.32 -3.52
N GLN A 33 -36.84 -21.33 -4.44
CA GLN A 33 -36.74 -20.60 -5.70
C GLN A 33 -36.68 -19.09 -5.52
N SER A 34 -37.43 -18.47 -4.58
CA SER A 34 -37.34 -17.02 -4.39
C SER A 34 -36.08 -16.61 -3.64
N LEU A 35 -35.56 -17.46 -2.74
CA LEU A 35 -34.29 -17.22 -2.08
C LEU A 35 -33.17 -17.21 -3.13
N VAL A 36 -33.10 -18.23 -3.98
CA VAL A 36 -32.12 -18.32 -5.09
C VAL A 36 -32.32 -17.19 -6.11
N THR A 37 -33.54 -16.73 -6.35
CA THR A 37 -33.81 -15.63 -7.29
C THR A 37 -33.39 -14.27 -6.73
N GLU A 38 -33.56 -14.03 -5.43
CA GLU A 38 -33.04 -12.85 -4.74
C GLU A 38 -31.51 -12.85 -4.67
N THR A 39 -30.87 -13.97 -4.30
CA THR A 39 -29.39 -14.05 -4.27
C THR A 39 -28.78 -13.88 -5.64
N ASN A 40 -29.38 -14.43 -6.70
CA ASN A 40 -28.87 -14.28 -8.06
C ASN A 40 -29.00 -12.84 -8.58
N LYS A 41 -30.06 -12.12 -8.21
CA LYS A 41 -30.21 -10.68 -8.54
C LYS A 41 -29.20 -9.81 -7.79
N GLN A 42 -28.97 -10.11 -6.51
CA GLN A 42 -27.94 -9.46 -5.69
C GLN A 42 -26.55 -9.73 -6.26
N PHE A 43 -26.26 -10.99 -6.61
CA PHE A 43 -24.98 -11.41 -7.18
C PHE A 43 -24.71 -10.76 -8.55
N TYR A 44 -25.72 -10.66 -9.43
CA TYR A 44 -25.57 -9.98 -10.72
C TYR A 44 -25.30 -8.48 -10.56
N LYS A 45 -25.98 -7.80 -9.62
CA LYS A 45 -25.70 -6.39 -9.29
C LYS A 45 -24.28 -6.19 -8.77
N ILE A 46 -23.81 -7.07 -7.86
CA ILE A 46 -22.45 -7.01 -7.30
C ILE A 46 -21.41 -7.31 -8.36
N LYS A 47 -21.64 -8.32 -9.20
CA LYS A 47 -20.75 -8.68 -10.31
C LYS A 47 -20.64 -7.53 -11.31
N ASN A 48 -21.77 -6.94 -11.73
CA ASN A 48 -21.74 -5.81 -12.65
C ASN A 48 -21.08 -4.57 -12.01
N PHE A 49 -21.28 -4.34 -10.70
CA PHE A 49 -20.55 -3.28 -9.99
C PHE A 49 -19.04 -3.54 -9.96
N LYS A 50 -18.61 -4.78 -9.68
CA LYS A 50 -17.21 -5.20 -9.70
C LYS A 50 -16.60 -5.07 -11.10
N ASP A 51 -17.29 -5.53 -12.14
CA ASP A 51 -16.81 -5.46 -13.53
C ASP A 51 -16.69 -4.00 -14.01
N ASN A 52 -17.63 -3.13 -13.62
CA ASN A 52 -17.55 -1.69 -13.90
C ASN A 52 -16.44 -1.00 -13.09
N LEU A 53 -16.19 -1.46 -11.86
CA LEU A 53 -15.07 -1.00 -11.05
C LEU A 53 -13.75 -1.42 -11.71
N GLU A 54 -13.57 -2.69 -12.06
CA GLU A 54 -12.39 -3.23 -12.73
C GLU A 54 -12.11 -2.51 -14.07
N LEU A 55 -13.14 -2.23 -14.88
CA LEU A 55 -13.01 -1.49 -16.13
C LEU A 55 -12.59 -0.01 -15.89
N SER A 56 -13.14 0.62 -14.86
CA SER A 56 -12.76 1.99 -14.46
C SER A 56 -11.35 2.04 -13.84
N GLU A 57 -10.95 0.98 -13.14
CA GLU A 57 -9.66 0.82 -12.52
C GLU A 57 -8.59 0.58 -13.58
N GLN A 58 -8.79 -0.35 -14.53
CA GLN A 58 -7.86 -0.57 -15.64
C GLN A 58 -7.63 0.70 -16.47
N LYS A 59 -8.67 1.51 -16.68
CA LYS A 59 -8.57 2.78 -17.42
C LYS A 59 -7.87 3.89 -16.63
N LYS A 60 -7.80 3.77 -15.30
CA LYS A 60 -7.13 4.72 -14.38
C LYS A 60 -5.74 4.25 -13.93
N LEU A 61 -5.45 2.96 -14.03
CA LEU A 61 -4.17 2.31 -13.70
C LEU A 61 -3.07 2.56 -14.74
N ILE A 62 -3.40 3.14 -15.91
CA ILE A 62 -2.39 3.60 -16.85
C ILE A 62 -1.97 5.00 -16.40
N THR A 63 -0.89 5.04 -15.62
CA THR A 63 -0.23 6.31 -15.28
C THR A 63 0.17 7.02 -16.58
N ASP A 64 -0.10 8.32 -16.70
CA ASP A 64 0.30 9.07 -17.90
C ASP A 64 1.83 9.01 -18.06
N ASP A 65 2.25 8.42 -19.18
CA ASP A 65 3.65 8.21 -19.58
C ASP A 65 4.45 9.53 -19.56
N LYS A 66 3.77 10.67 -19.73
CA LYS A 66 4.36 12.00 -19.57
C LYS A 66 5.03 12.19 -18.20
N TYR A 67 4.39 11.78 -17.10
CA TYR A 67 4.95 11.97 -15.75
C TYR A 67 6.17 11.08 -15.52
N LEU A 68 6.11 9.84 -16.01
CA LEU A 68 7.19 8.86 -15.88
C LEU A 68 8.45 9.33 -16.63
N LYS A 69 8.27 9.89 -17.84
CA LYS A 69 9.37 10.47 -18.62
C LYS A 69 10.05 11.64 -17.92
N ILE A 70 9.28 12.55 -17.31
CA ILE A 70 9.82 13.70 -16.54
C ILE A 70 10.70 13.20 -15.39
N LEU A 71 10.31 12.10 -14.74
CA LEU A 71 11.02 11.49 -13.62
C LEU A 71 12.18 10.55 -14.03
N GLY A 72 12.48 10.48 -15.34
CA GLY A 72 13.62 9.72 -15.85
C GLY A 72 13.36 8.23 -16.06
N PHE A 73 12.09 7.78 -16.05
CA PHE A 73 11.71 6.44 -16.50
C PHE A 73 11.63 6.43 -18.03
N VAL A 74 12.79 6.33 -18.66
CA VAL A 74 12.99 6.28 -20.12
C VAL A 74 13.76 5.02 -20.49
N ASP A 75 13.85 4.71 -21.79
CA ASP A 75 14.52 3.49 -22.27
C ASP A 75 15.98 3.38 -21.80
N ASN A 76 16.67 4.51 -21.68
CA ASN A 76 18.05 4.61 -21.19
C ASN A 76 18.11 5.49 -19.92
N PRO A 77 17.72 4.96 -18.75
CA PRO A 77 17.66 5.73 -17.52
C PRO A 77 19.06 6.03 -16.97
N ARG A 78 19.18 7.09 -16.18
CA ARG A 78 20.42 7.43 -15.49
C ARG A 78 20.59 6.57 -14.24
N LEU A 79 21.37 5.51 -14.34
CA LEU A 79 21.60 4.55 -13.25
C LEU A 79 22.97 4.72 -12.58
N TYR A 80 22.98 4.49 -11.27
CA TYR A 80 24.21 4.29 -10.50
C TYR A 80 24.85 2.94 -10.87
N PRO A 81 26.20 2.84 -10.98
CA PRO A 81 27.22 3.86 -10.71
C PRO A 81 27.63 4.71 -11.92
N HIS A 82 27.07 4.44 -13.10
CA HIS A 82 27.63 4.93 -14.37
C HIS A 82 27.27 6.38 -14.69
N SER A 83 26.10 6.85 -14.26
CA SER A 83 25.63 8.22 -14.51
C SER A 83 25.37 8.96 -13.21
N VAL A 84 26.44 9.19 -12.45
CA VAL A 84 26.46 10.11 -11.29
C VAL A 84 26.80 11.51 -11.78
N TRP A 85 26.05 12.51 -11.34
CA TRP A 85 26.25 13.89 -11.75
C TRP A 85 27.59 14.43 -11.25
N ARG A 86 28.40 14.97 -12.18
CA ARG A 86 29.76 15.45 -11.91
C ARG A 86 29.92 16.97 -11.97
N ASN A 87 28.94 17.74 -12.45
CA ASN A 87 29.10 19.16 -12.76
C ASN A 87 27.96 20.06 -12.27
N SER A 88 28.30 21.02 -11.40
CA SER A 88 27.38 21.92 -10.71
C SER A 88 27.10 23.25 -11.37
N SER A 89 26.18 23.24 -12.32
CA SER A 89 25.30 24.40 -12.52
C SER A 89 24.01 24.16 -11.74
N LEU A 90 24.05 24.31 -10.41
CA LEU A 90 22.84 24.26 -9.58
C LEU A 90 22.18 25.64 -9.46
N PRO A 91 20.84 25.70 -9.38
CA PRO A 91 20.09 26.95 -9.27
C PRO A 91 20.17 27.57 -7.86
N ILE A 92 19.71 28.82 -7.79
CA ILE A 92 19.47 29.72 -6.64
C ILE A 92 20.06 29.28 -5.29
N ARG A 93 21.14 29.95 -4.89
CA ARG A 93 21.74 29.85 -3.55
C ARG A 93 20.84 30.53 -2.51
N LEU A 94 20.09 29.77 -1.73
CA LEU A 94 19.39 30.30 -0.56
C LEU A 94 20.33 30.35 0.67
N MET A 95 21.10 31.43 0.78
CA MET A 95 22.01 31.66 1.92
C MET A 95 21.30 31.66 3.28
N LYS A 96 20.00 31.92 3.32
CA LYS A 96 19.18 31.90 4.56
C LYS A 96 19.09 30.50 5.18
N PHE A 97 19.15 29.44 4.37
CA PHE A 97 19.00 28.05 4.82
C PHE A 97 20.29 27.24 4.66
N CYS A 98 21.17 27.66 3.75
CA CYS A 98 22.42 26.99 3.43
C CYS A 98 23.62 27.88 3.78
N ASN A 99 24.35 27.56 4.86
CA ASN A 99 25.59 28.27 5.22
C ASN A 99 26.84 27.72 4.48
N SER A 100 26.65 26.87 3.46
CA SER A 100 27.73 26.19 2.73
C SER A 100 27.50 26.27 1.22
N SER A 101 28.58 26.40 0.45
CA SER A 101 28.56 26.40 -1.02
C SER A 101 28.13 25.08 -1.65
N LYS A 102 27.99 24.01 -0.85
CA LYS A 102 27.57 22.66 -1.29
C LYS A 102 26.08 22.39 -1.08
N CYS A 103 25.33 23.37 -0.58
CA CYS A 103 23.92 23.25 -0.27
C CYS A 103 23.11 24.14 -1.21
N PHE A 104 22.10 23.54 -1.84
CA PHE A 104 21.25 24.17 -2.84
C PHE A 104 19.81 23.76 -2.57
N VAL A 105 18.87 24.63 -2.91
CA VAL A 105 17.45 24.35 -2.81
C VAL A 105 16.92 24.16 -4.22
N ILE A 106 16.24 23.05 -4.44
CA ILE A 106 15.62 22.69 -5.71
C ILE A 106 14.13 22.55 -5.42
N ASP A 107 13.33 23.39 -6.07
CA ASP A 107 11.88 23.33 -5.95
C ASP A 107 11.32 22.35 -6.99
N LEU A 108 10.47 21.43 -6.53
CA LEU A 108 9.71 20.58 -7.43
C LEU A 108 8.52 21.38 -7.98
N ASN A 109 8.39 21.47 -9.30
CA ASN A 109 7.22 22.08 -9.93
C ASN A 109 6.03 21.13 -9.87
N TYR A 110 5.17 21.31 -8.86
CA TYR A 110 3.97 20.50 -8.66
C TYR A 110 2.91 20.64 -9.76
N ASP A 111 2.92 21.74 -10.54
CA ASP A 111 1.94 21.95 -11.62
C ASP A 111 2.11 20.94 -12.76
N LEU A 112 3.26 20.26 -12.81
CA LEU A 112 3.54 19.19 -13.77
C LEU A 112 2.94 17.85 -13.37
N PHE A 113 2.36 17.72 -12.16
CA PHE A 113 1.88 16.48 -11.59
C PHE A 113 0.40 16.57 -11.19
N PRO A 114 -0.29 15.44 -10.97
CA PRO A 114 -1.65 15.44 -10.46
C PRO A 114 -1.78 16.22 -9.15
N SER A 115 -2.88 16.95 -8.97
CA SER A 115 -3.07 17.88 -7.85
C SER A 115 -2.96 17.23 -6.46
N HIS A 116 -3.22 15.92 -6.34
CA HIS A 116 -3.09 15.24 -5.05
C HIS A 116 -1.63 15.09 -4.62
N VAL A 117 -0.68 15.02 -5.56
CA VAL A 117 0.75 14.90 -5.26
C VAL A 117 1.23 16.04 -4.37
N ALA A 118 0.72 17.26 -4.58
CA ALA A 118 1.06 18.43 -3.76
C ALA A 118 0.47 18.40 -2.33
N LYS A 119 -0.48 17.51 -2.03
CA LYS A 119 -1.12 17.44 -0.70
C LYS A 119 -0.17 16.75 0.28
N LEU A 120 0.28 17.49 1.29
CA LEU A 120 1.21 16.97 2.30
C LEU A 120 0.61 15.82 3.13
N SER A 121 -0.71 15.82 3.35
CA SER A 121 -1.40 14.83 4.20
C SER A 121 -1.39 13.41 3.64
N ILE A 122 -1.26 13.25 2.32
CA ILE A 122 -1.27 11.93 1.67
C ILE A 122 0.13 11.42 1.37
N HIS A 123 1.16 12.26 1.53
CA HIS A 123 2.57 11.91 1.32
C HIS A 123 2.92 11.34 -0.08
N ALA A 124 2.07 11.54 -1.08
CA ALA A 124 2.28 11.08 -2.46
C ALA A 124 3.48 11.77 -3.14
N TYR A 125 3.85 12.99 -2.71
CA TYR A 125 5.04 13.68 -3.19
C TYR A 125 6.34 12.92 -2.91
N ARG A 126 6.40 12.07 -1.87
CA ARG A 126 7.65 11.44 -1.40
C ARG A 126 8.36 10.62 -2.49
N PRO A 127 7.73 9.61 -3.11
CA PRO A 127 8.38 8.86 -4.20
C PRO A 127 8.73 9.74 -5.40
N VAL A 128 7.93 10.78 -5.69
CA VAL A 128 8.18 11.71 -6.79
C VAL A 128 9.47 12.50 -6.55
N ILE A 129 9.62 13.14 -5.38
CA ILE A 129 10.83 13.90 -5.05
C ILE A 129 12.07 13.01 -4.91
N ILE A 130 11.91 11.79 -4.39
CA ILE A 130 13.01 10.84 -4.24
C ILE A 130 13.48 10.41 -5.62
N GLN A 131 12.57 10.08 -6.53
CA GLN A 131 12.92 9.69 -7.89
C GLN A 131 13.56 10.83 -8.69
N ASP A 132 13.01 12.05 -8.59
CA ASP A 132 13.59 13.23 -9.24
C ASP A 132 15.04 13.45 -8.77
N ALA A 133 15.26 13.39 -7.45
CA ALA A 133 16.58 13.48 -6.85
C ALA A 133 17.50 12.31 -7.25
N LEU A 134 16.97 11.10 -7.41
CA LEU A 134 17.75 9.93 -7.86
C LEU A 134 18.18 10.05 -9.32
N ASN A 135 17.30 10.54 -10.20
CA ASN A 135 17.63 10.81 -11.59
C ASN A 135 18.71 11.91 -11.72
N PHE A 136 18.75 12.83 -10.75
CA PHE A 136 19.76 13.85 -10.66
C PHE A 136 21.09 13.34 -10.07
N ALA A 137 21.09 12.73 -8.89
CA ALA A 137 22.31 12.44 -8.12
C ALA A 137 22.80 10.98 -8.19
N GLY A 138 21.97 10.04 -8.66
CA GLY A 138 22.28 8.61 -8.68
C GLY A 138 22.19 7.91 -7.31
N ALA A 139 22.38 8.63 -6.21
CA ALA A 139 22.12 8.15 -4.85
C ALA A 139 21.60 9.28 -3.96
N VAL A 140 20.63 8.98 -3.10
CA VAL A 140 19.91 9.96 -2.28
C VAL A 140 19.75 9.44 -0.85
N LEU A 141 20.10 10.28 0.13
CA LEU A 141 19.68 10.14 1.51
C LEU A 141 18.43 10.99 1.73
N TYR A 142 17.26 10.35 1.75
CA TYR A 142 15.99 11.00 2.07
C TYR A 142 15.78 11.02 3.58
N MET A 143 15.32 12.16 4.12
CA MET A 143 14.99 12.32 5.54
C MET A 143 13.79 13.26 5.70
N GLU A 144 12.88 12.92 6.62
CA GLU A 144 11.81 13.84 7.04
C GLU A 144 12.35 14.99 7.89
N CYS A 145 11.65 16.12 7.88
CA CYS A 145 12.05 17.34 8.60
C CYS A 145 12.16 17.17 10.12
N ASN A 146 11.55 16.13 10.69
CA ASN A 146 11.59 15.82 12.12
C ASN A 146 12.72 14.85 12.50
N VAL A 147 13.49 14.34 11.53
CA VAL A 147 14.61 13.43 11.79
C VAL A 147 15.85 14.24 12.13
N ARG A 148 16.48 13.90 13.26
CA ARG A 148 17.77 14.45 13.64
C ARG A 148 18.85 13.40 13.42
N VAL A 149 19.86 13.75 12.65
CA VAL A 149 21.03 12.90 12.44
C VAL A 149 22.04 13.18 13.55
N SER A 150 22.35 12.14 14.34
CA SER A 150 23.55 12.17 15.17
C SER A 150 24.73 11.79 14.29
N PHE A 151 25.70 12.70 14.14
CA PHE A 151 26.85 12.48 13.28
C PHE A 151 27.72 11.34 13.85
N GLY A 152 27.61 10.18 13.24
CA GLY A 152 28.44 9.00 13.48
C GLY A 152 28.99 8.42 12.18
N ASN A 153 29.68 7.30 12.27
CA ASN A 153 30.25 6.62 11.10
C ASN A 153 29.13 6.03 10.20
N ILE A 154 28.83 6.68 9.06
CA ILE A 154 27.82 6.23 8.10
C ILE A 154 28.30 5.07 7.19
N SER A 155 29.56 4.66 7.30
CA SER A 155 30.16 3.67 6.39
C SER A 155 29.42 2.33 6.43
N ALA A 156 28.89 1.93 7.59
CA ALA A 156 28.08 0.72 7.71
C ALA A 156 26.78 0.82 6.89
N LEU A 157 26.09 1.97 6.94
CA LEU A 157 24.88 2.25 6.17
C LEU A 157 25.17 2.27 4.66
N VAL A 158 26.26 2.95 4.28
CA VAL A 158 26.73 3.01 2.88
C VAL A 158 27.10 1.62 2.36
N ASN A 159 27.86 0.83 3.12
CA ASN A 159 28.26 -0.51 2.68
C ASN A 159 27.07 -1.47 2.57
N LYS A 160 26.07 -1.35 3.46
CA LYS A 160 24.84 -2.14 3.37
C LYS A 160 24.02 -1.74 2.15
N SER A 161 23.83 -0.44 1.93
CA SER A 161 23.07 0.09 0.78
C SER A 161 23.73 -0.15 -0.57
N LEU A 162 25.06 -0.18 -0.65
CA LEU A 162 25.76 -0.60 -1.87
C LEU A 162 25.49 -2.06 -2.24
N LYS A 163 25.21 -2.93 -1.25
CA LYS A 163 24.87 -4.34 -1.50
C LYS A 163 23.39 -4.54 -1.83
N THR A 164 22.50 -3.82 -1.18
CA THR A 164 21.04 -4.03 -1.29
C THR A 164 20.34 -3.02 -2.19
N GLY A 165 21.01 -1.95 -2.61
CA GLY A 165 20.44 -0.82 -3.35
C GLY A 165 19.65 0.17 -2.45
N ILE A 166 18.96 -0.34 -1.42
CA ILE A 166 18.17 0.46 -0.46
C ILE A 166 18.47 0.03 0.97
N VAL A 167 18.55 1.01 1.86
CA VAL A 167 18.49 0.79 3.31
C VAL A 167 17.52 1.79 3.94
N LEU A 168 16.61 1.25 4.74
CA LEU A 168 15.74 2.00 5.65
C LEU A 168 16.44 2.16 7.00
N SER A 169 16.36 3.34 7.58
CA SER A 169 16.79 3.55 8.96
C SER A 169 15.62 3.24 9.89
N GLU A 170 15.75 2.18 10.68
CA GLU A 170 14.87 1.93 11.81
C GLU A 170 15.23 2.92 12.93
N GLN A 171 14.61 4.10 12.91
CA GLN A 171 14.69 4.99 14.06
C GLN A 171 13.52 4.67 14.99
N GLU A 172 13.81 4.11 16.16
CA GLU A 172 12.82 3.98 17.23
C GLU A 172 12.39 5.37 17.69
N ASP A 173 11.09 5.63 17.63
CA ASP A 173 10.52 6.86 18.15
C ASP A 173 10.56 6.84 19.68
N VAL A 174 11.49 7.61 20.25
CA VAL A 174 11.56 7.83 21.69
C VAL A 174 10.28 8.55 22.14
N GLY A 175 9.36 7.81 22.77
CA GLY A 175 8.16 8.36 23.39
C GLY A 175 6.85 8.20 22.62
N VAL A 176 6.83 7.52 21.46
CA VAL A 176 5.59 7.17 20.75
C VAL A 176 5.27 5.69 21.00
N SER A 177 4.02 5.38 21.32
CA SER A 177 3.56 4.00 21.53
C SER A 177 3.94 3.12 20.33
N ASN A 178 4.64 2.01 20.61
CA ASN A 178 5.15 1.00 19.66
C ASN A 178 4.02 0.19 18.99
N GLN A 179 3.01 0.84 18.41
CA GLN A 179 2.03 0.13 17.59
C GLN A 179 2.65 -0.14 16.22
N LYS A 180 3.33 -1.28 16.12
CA LYS A 180 3.72 -1.86 14.83
C LYS A 180 2.45 -2.33 14.12
N HIS A 181 1.92 -1.49 13.24
CA HIS A 181 0.80 -1.86 12.39
C HIS A 181 1.27 -2.84 11.31
N ALA A 182 0.42 -3.80 10.93
CA ALA A 182 0.68 -4.63 9.77
C ALA A 182 0.71 -3.76 8.50
N VAL A 183 1.59 -4.11 7.55
CA VAL A 183 1.68 -3.42 6.26
C VAL A 183 0.32 -3.38 5.56
N THR A 184 -0.46 -4.46 5.66
CA THR A 184 -1.81 -4.59 5.08
C THR A 184 -2.82 -3.62 5.66
N SER A 185 -2.64 -3.14 6.90
CA SER A 185 -3.59 -2.22 7.55
C SER A 185 -3.45 -0.77 7.06
N LEU A 186 -2.29 -0.39 6.55
CA LEU A 186 -1.97 0.99 6.18
C LEU A 186 -1.60 1.15 4.70
N THR A 187 -1.60 0.05 3.95
CA THR A 187 -1.27 0.01 2.52
C THR A 187 -2.53 -0.30 1.72
N HIS A 188 -2.81 0.51 0.70
CA HIS A 188 -3.94 0.26 -0.19
C HIS A 188 -3.71 -1.04 -0.99
N PRO A 189 -4.74 -1.90 -1.21
CA PRO A 189 -4.59 -3.17 -1.93
C PRO A 189 -3.91 -3.06 -3.30
N LYS A 190 -4.25 -2.03 -4.09
CA LYS A 190 -3.63 -1.76 -5.40
C LYS A 190 -2.12 -1.55 -5.34
N MET A 191 -1.56 -1.10 -4.22
CA MET A 191 -0.11 -0.96 -4.09
C MET A 191 0.57 -2.32 -4.23
N PHE A 192 -0.02 -3.39 -3.70
CA PHE A 192 0.52 -4.75 -3.85
C PHE A 192 0.47 -5.21 -5.32
N GLU A 193 -0.57 -4.83 -6.08
CA GLU A 193 -0.67 -5.13 -7.51
C GLU A 193 0.46 -4.46 -8.31
N TYR A 194 0.76 -3.18 -8.05
CA TYR A 194 1.89 -2.48 -8.68
C TYR A 194 3.22 -3.13 -8.38
N PHE A 195 3.41 -3.62 -7.15
CA PHE A 195 4.60 -4.35 -6.74
C PHE A 195 4.59 -5.83 -7.15
N GLN A 196 3.59 -6.27 -7.93
CA GLN A 196 3.44 -7.64 -8.42
C GLN A 196 3.49 -8.67 -7.29
N THR A 197 2.81 -8.38 -6.18
CA THR A 197 2.79 -9.22 -5.00
C THR A 197 1.37 -9.35 -4.44
N VAL A 198 1.16 -10.34 -3.57
CA VAL A 198 -0.14 -10.60 -2.92
C VAL A 198 -0.12 -10.10 -1.49
N VAL A 199 -1.26 -9.59 -1.00
CA VAL A 199 -1.30 -8.97 0.34
C VAL A 199 -1.07 -10.00 1.46
N ASP A 200 -1.39 -11.27 1.22
CA ASP A 200 -1.18 -12.39 2.14
C ASP A 200 0.30 -12.55 2.55
N ASN A 201 1.24 -12.17 1.67
CA ASN A 201 2.67 -12.17 1.99
C ASN A 201 3.04 -11.18 3.11
N PHE A 202 2.15 -10.23 3.41
CA PHE A 202 2.41 -9.10 4.31
C PHE A 202 1.45 -9.03 5.50
N GLU A 203 0.53 -9.97 5.66
CA GLU A 203 -0.51 -9.95 6.70
C GLU A 203 0.08 -9.84 8.12
N PHE A 204 1.26 -10.44 8.35
CA PHE A 204 1.99 -10.40 9.63
C PHE A 204 3.29 -9.60 9.57
N THR A 205 3.52 -8.86 8.48
CA THR A 205 4.73 -8.05 8.33
C THR A 205 4.51 -6.69 8.98
N PRO A 206 5.33 -6.30 9.97
CA PRO A 206 5.22 -4.97 10.56
C PRO A 206 5.66 -3.90 9.55
N MET A 207 4.91 -2.81 9.50
CA MET A 207 5.25 -1.67 8.65
C MET A 207 6.52 -0.97 9.15
N ILE A 208 7.46 -0.74 8.23
CA ILE A 208 8.69 0.00 8.51
C ILE A 208 8.47 1.48 8.18
N SER A 209 8.91 2.34 9.09
CA SER A 209 8.86 3.79 8.90
C SER A 209 9.84 4.24 7.82
N VAL A 210 9.37 5.04 6.85
CA VAL A 210 10.19 5.59 5.76
C VAL A 210 10.64 7.03 6.09
N ARG A 211 10.94 7.31 7.36
CA ARG A 211 11.36 8.63 7.82
C ARG A 211 12.79 8.98 7.40
N SER A 212 13.64 7.98 7.23
CA SER A 212 14.98 8.13 6.69
C SER A 212 15.35 6.91 5.86
N MET A 213 15.84 7.14 4.64
CA MET A 213 16.17 6.08 3.67
C MET A 213 17.37 6.50 2.83
N LEU A 214 18.33 5.58 2.65
CA LEU A 214 19.43 5.73 1.70
C LEU A 214 19.16 4.84 0.48
N VAL A 215 19.12 5.46 -0.70
CA VAL A 215 18.73 4.82 -1.97
C VAL A 215 19.80 5.03 -3.02
N TYR A 216 20.16 3.98 -3.75
CA TYR A 216 20.97 4.03 -4.96
C TYR A 216 20.08 3.68 -6.15
N ASN A 217 20.15 4.49 -7.22
CA ASN A 217 19.38 4.28 -8.44
C ASN A 217 20.00 3.16 -9.30
N THR A 218 20.09 1.96 -8.76
CA THR A 218 20.51 0.77 -9.51
C THR A 218 19.37 0.30 -10.41
N GLU A 219 19.65 -0.52 -11.42
CA GLU A 219 18.61 -1.03 -12.31
C GLU A 219 17.48 -1.75 -11.56
N ALA A 220 17.82 -2.58 -10.58
CA ALA A 220 16.86 -3.30 -9.76
C ALA A 220 15.98 -2.35 -8.93
N VAL A 221 16.58 -1.35 -8.28
CA VAL A 221 15.82 -0.35 -7.50
C VAL A 221 14.94 0.50 -8.42
N HIS A 222 15.48 0.94 -9.56
CA HIS A 222 14.77 1.77 -10.52
C HIS A 222 13.52 1.08 -11.05
N LYS A 223 13.64 -0.17 -11.52
CA LYS A 223 12.55 -0.92 -12.17
C LYS A 223 11.59 -1.56 -11.17
N ASN A 224 12.09 -2.14 -10.07
CA ASN A 224 11.27 -2.99 -9.19
C ASN A 224 10.79 -2.27 -7.93
N ILE A 225 11.32 -1.08 -7.64
CA ILE A 225 10.94 -0.32 -6.43
C ILE A 225 10.43 1.06 -6.82
N MET A 226 11.25 1.89 -7.45
CA MET A 226 10.89 3.29 -7.72
C MET A 226 9.79 3.41 -8.77
N LEU A 227 9.83 2.64 -9.85
CA LEU A 227 8.78 2.64 -10.88
C LEU A 227 7.38 2.32 -10.30
N PRO A 228 7.14 1.17 -9.66
CA PRO A 228 5.82 0.86 -9.12
C PRO A 228 5.40 1.82 -7.99
N TRP A 229 6.34 2.31 -7.19
CA TRP A 229 6.05 3.28 -6.14
C TRP A 229 5.59 4.63 -6.72
N VAL A 230 6.27 5.12 -7.75
CA VAL A 230 5.92 6.37 -8.43
C VAL A 230 4.59 6.23 -9.18
N GLN A 231 4.39 5.13 -9.90
CA GLN A 231 3.13 4.89 -10.62
C GLN A 231 1.92 4.92 -9.67
N CYS A 232 2.03 4.23 -8.54
CA CYS A 232 0.98 4.25 -7.53
C CYS A 232 0.80 5.65 -6.91
N ALA A 233 1.88 6.37 -6.64
CA ALA A 233 1.80 7.72 -6.07
C ALA A 233 1.12 8.75 -7.00
N LEU A 234 1.23 8.56 -8.31
CA LEU A 234 0.59 9.39 -9.33
C LEU A 234 -0.91 9.09 -9.48
N ILE A 235 -1.44 8.08 -8.78
CA ILE A 235 -2.87 7.72 -8.79
C ILE A 235 -3.42 7.83 -7.36
N GLN A 236 -4.36 8.75 -7.14
CA GLN A 236 -4.88 9.02 -5.81
C GLN A 236 -5.50 7.77 -5.16
N GLU A 237 -6.25 6.97 -5.93
CA GLU A 237 -6.88 5.73 -5.46
C GLU A 237 -5.92 4.55 -5.31
N CYS A 238 -4.63 4.76 -5.57
CA CYS A 238 -3.62 3.75 -5.31
C CYS A 238 -2.83 4.07 -4.03
N ILE A 239 -2.41 5.32 -3.85
CA ILE A 239 -1.53 5.69 -2.74
C ILE A 239 -2.27 5.92 -1.41
N TYR A 240 -3.57 6.23 -1.47
CA TYR A 240 -4.36 6.58 -0.29
C TYR A 240 -5.12 5.37 0.26
N PRO A 241 -4.92 4.97 1.55
CA PRO A 241 -5.59 3.81 2.11
C PRO A 241 -7.11 4.02 2.25
N ILE A 242 -7.87 2.94 2.08
CA ILE A 242 -9.34 2.95 2.15
C ILE A 242 -9.77 3.26 3.60
N GLY A 243 -10.72 4.20 3.77
CA GLY A 243 -11.34 4.48 5.08
C GLY A 243 -10.72 5.63 5.89
N LYS A 244 -9.85 6.47 5.31
CA LYS A 244 -9.32 7.69 5.95
C LYS A 244 -9.98 9.02 5.49
N LEU A 245 -11.11 8.96 4.79
CA LEU A 245 -11.88 10.14 4.33
C LEU A 245 -12.54 10.91 5.49
#